data_AF-A0A3A8GH34-F1
#
_entry.id   AF-A0A3A8GH34-F1
#
_cell.length_a   1.000
_cell.length_b   1.000
_cell.length_c   1.000
_cell.angle_alpha   90.00
_cell.angle_beta   90.00
_cell.angle_gamma   90.00
#
_symmetry.space_group_name_H-M   'P 1'
#
loop_
_entity.id
_entity.type
_entity.pdbx_description
1 polymer ?
#
loop_
_entity_poly.entity_id
_entity_poly.type
_entity_poly.pdbx_seq_one_letter_code
_entity_poly.pdbx_strand_id
1 'polypeptide(L)'
;MLIQFIGPGGAGKTTIAKQLAPKIGAVCIDLDEYFLKMEGDISLYIQQHGYLAYARRNITLYQQLRRSIQPEQSVILVCSSGFMT
;
A
#
# COMPACT_ATOMS: atom_id res chain seq x y z
N MET A 1 9.17 12.41 -5.48
CA MET A 1 8.27 11.89 -6.56
C MET A 1 7.46 10.72 -6.03
N LEU A 2 6.16 10.59 -6.33
CA LEU A 2 5.33 9.45 -5.90
C LEU A 2 4.72 8.74 -7.10
N ILE A 3 4.94 7.43 -7.21
CA ILE A 3 4.33 6.54 -8.20
C ILE A 3 3.44 5.54 -7.46
N GLN A 4 2.19 5.40 -7.90
CA GLN A 4 1.22 4.49 -7.26
C GLN A 4 0.89 3.33 -8.17
N PHE A 5 1.03 2.11 -7.65
CA PHE A 5 0.63 0.90 -8.37
C PHE A 5 -0.73 0.45 -7.87
N ILE A 6 -1.72 0.53 -8.76
CA ILE A 6 -3.10 0.11 -8.54
C ILE A 6 -3.43 -1.07 -9.45
N GLY A 7 -4.40 -1.89 -9.05
CA GLY A 7 -4.85 -3.04 -9.83
C GLY A 7 -5.15 -4.26 -8.97
N PRO A 8 -5.79 -5.28 -9.54
CA PRO A 8 -6.26 -6.45 -8.80
C PRO A 8 -5.12 -7.30 -8.20
N GLY A 9 -5.50 -8.25 -7.35
CA GLY A 9 -4.58 -9.27 -6.85
C GLY A 9 -3.98 -10.07 -8.01
N GLY A 10 -2.70 -10.45 -7.90
CA GLY A 10 -2.00 -11.20 -8.95
C GLY A 10 -1.54 -10.39 -10.18
N ALA A 11 -1.87 -9.10 -10.29
CA ALA A 11 -1.44 -8.25 -11.41
C ALA A 11 0.08 -7.95 -11.48
N GLY A 12 0.89 -8.49 -10.56
CA GLY A 12 2.34 -8.32 -10.56
C GLY A 12 2.86 -7.00 -9.96
N LYS A 13 2.02 -6.21 -9.28
CA LYS A 13 2.37 -4.90 -8.72
C LYS A 13 3.60 -4.94 -7.81
N THR A 14 3.56 -5.76 -6.76
CA THR A 14 4.67 -5.90 -5.80
C THR A 14 5.94 -6.40 -6.48
N THR A 15 5.81 -7.33 -7.44
CA THR A 15 6.94 -7.86 -8.22
C THR A 15 7.63 -6.77 -9.03
N ILE A 16 6.87 -5.99 -9.82
CA ILE A 16 7.43 -4.90 -10.62
C ILE A 16 7.95 -3.77 -9.74
N ALA A 17 7.29 -3.44 -8.64
CA ALA A 17 7.74 -2.37 -7.74
C ALA A 17 9.11 -2.69 -7.15
N LYS A 18 9.32 -3.93 -6.69
CA LYS A 18 10.61 -4.42 -6.17
C LYS A 18 11.72 -4.40 -7.23
N GLN A 19 11.40 -4.64 -8.50
CA GLN A 19 12.38 -4.59 -9.60
C GLN A 19 12.65 -3.16 -10.11
N LEU A 20 11.65 -2.29 -10.12
CA LEU A 20 11.74 -0.94 -10.67
C LEU A 20 12.35 0.04 -9.68
N ALA A 21 11.99 -0.05 -8.39
CA ALA A 21 12.43 0.88 -7.36
C ALA A 21 13.96 1.13 -7.35
N PRO A 22 14.84 0.08 -7.36
CA PRO A 22 16.28 0.29 -7.39
C PRO A 22 16.77 0.98 -8.68
N LYS A 23 16.11 0.73 -9.82
CA LYS A 23 16.51 1.28 -11.13
C LYS A 23 16.25 2.78 -11.25
N ILE A 24 15.30 3.31 -10.47
CA ILE A 24 14.92 4.73 -10.49
C ILE A 24 15.31 5.45 -9.19
N GLY A 25 16.08 4.80 -8.30
CA GLY A 25 16.44 5.35 -7.00
C GLY A 25 15.24 5.64 -6.10
N ALA A 26 14.18 4.83 -6.18
CA ALA A 26 12.99 4.96 -5.35
C ALA A 26 12.96 3.93 -4.22
N VAL A 27 12.22 4.25 -3.16
CA VAL A 27 11.85 3.30 -2.10
C VAL A 27 10.54 2.61 -2.48
N CYS A 28 10.47 1.29 -2.31
CA CYS A 28 9.24 0.52 -2.46
C CYS A 28 8.52 0.40 -1.12
N ILE A 29 7.25 0.81 -1.07
CA ILE A 29 6.37 0.67 0.10
C ILE A 29 5.14 -0.13 -0.34
N ASP A 30 4.77 -1.16 0.41
CA ASP A 30 3.56 -1.95 0.18
C ASP A 30 2.50 -1.61 1.25
N LEU A 31 1.31 -1.21 0.81
CA LEU A 31 0.24 -0.78 1.70
C LEU A 31 -0.31 -1.95 2.53
N ASP A 32 -0.36 -3.17 1.98
CA ASP A 32 -0.85 -4.34 2.71
C ASP A 32 0.17 -4.74 3.79
N GLU A 33 1.47 -4.68 3.49
CA GLU A 33 2.54 -4.88 4.50
C GLU A 33 2.48 -3.81 5.61
N TYR A 34 2.18 -2.56 5.25
CA TYR A 34 2.00 -1.50 6.23
C TYR A 34 0.74 -1.71 7.09
N PHE A 35 -0.37 -2.15 6.49
CA PHE A 35 -1.58 -2.51 7.22
C PHE A 35 -1.29 -3.63 8.22
N LEU A 36 -0.63 -4.70 7.78
CA LEU A 36 -0.22 -5.82 8.63
C LEU A 36 0.60 -5.37 9.85
N LYS A 37 1.52 -4.43 9.63
CA LYS A 37 2.34 -3.88 10.72
C LYS A 37 1.55 -3.05 11.73
N MET A 38 0.52 -2.32 11.28
CA MET A 38 -0.22 -1.37 12.11
C MET A 38 -1.44 -2.00 12.79
N GLU A 39 -2.12 -2.93 12.14
CA GLU A 39 -3.41 -3.49 12.58
C GLU A 39 -3.39 -5.02 12.72
N GLY A 40 -2.35 -5.71 12.21
CA GLY A 40 -2.31 -7.17 12.14
C GLY A 40 -2.97 -7.72 10.88
N ASP A 41 -3.29 -9.02 10.89
CA ASP A 41 -3.80 -9.74 9.73
C ASP A 41 -5.06 -9.08 9.13
N ILE A 42 -5.02 -8.81 7.82
CA ILE A 42 -6.11 -8.13 7.11
C ILE A 42 -7.39 -8.96 7.12
N SER A 43 -7.28 -10.28 6.94
CA SER A 43 -8.45 -11.16 6.89
C SER A 43 -9.12 -11.23 8.25
N LEU A 44 -8.33 -11.34 9.32
CA LEU A 44 -8.81 -11.28 10.70
C LEU A 44 -9.45 -9.92 11.02
N TYR A 45 -8.85 -8.82 10.58
CA TYR A 45 -9.41 -7.48 10.75
C TYR A 45 -10.78 -7.35 10.07
N ILE A 46 -10.90 -7.82 8.83
CA ILE A 46 -12.17 -7.82 8.09
C ILE A 46 -13.20 -8.71 8.79
N GLN A 47 -12.80 -9.88 9.30
CA GLN A 47 -13.70 -10.77 10.03
C GLN A 47 -14.25 -10.13 11.31
N GLN A 48 -13.41 -9.37 12.03
CA GLN A 48 -13.77 -8.76 13.32
C GLN A 48 -14.54 -7.43 13.16
N HIS A 49 -14.23 -6.65 12.12
CA HIS A 49 -14.73 -5.27 11.98
C HIS A 49 -15.57 -5.03 10.72
N GLY A 50 -15.60 -5.98 9.80
CA GLY A 50 -16.25 -5.86 8.50
C GLY A 50 -15.41 -5.12 7.47
N TYR A 51 -15.74 -5.36 6.20
CA TYR A 51 -14.99 -4.81 5.06
C TYR A 51 -15.00 -3.28 5.02
N LEU A 52 -16.13 -2.64 5.35
CA LEU A 52 -16.23 -1.17 5.32
C LEU A 52 -15.28 -0.51 6.34
N ALA A 53 -15.10 -1.12 7.51
CA ALA A 53 -14.14 -0.65 8.51
C ALA A 53 -12.71 -0.81 8.00
N TYR A 54 -12.38 -1.97 7.42
CA TYR A 54 -11.11 -2.20 6.74
C TYR A 54 -10.83 -1.15 5.65
N ALA A 55 -11.77 -0.90 4.74
CA ALA A 55 -11.58 0.05 3.64
C ALA A 55 -11.29 1.47 4.16
N ARG A 56 -12.05 1.94 5.16
CA ARG A 56 -11.79 3.24 5.81
C ARG A 56 -10.43 3.29 6.48
N ARG A 57 -10.05 2.22 7.19
CA ARG A 57 -8.74 2.14 7.85
C ARG A 57 -7.60 2.09 6.84
N ASN A 58 -7.75 1.34 5.75
CA ASN A 58 -6.77 1.22 4.68
C ASN A 58 -6.50 2.57 4.00
N ILE A 59 -7.54 3.35 3.71
CA ILE A 59 -7.40 4.73 3.20
C ILE A 59 -6.71 5.64 4.22
N THR A 60 -7.03 5.50 5.51
CA THR A 60 -6.37 6.29 6.57
C THR A 60 -4.87 6.01 6.62
N LEU A 61 -4.46 4.74 6.57
CA LEU A 61 -3.07 4.32 6.56
C LEU A 61 -2.35 4.77 5.28
N TYR A 62 -3.00 4.67 4.13
CA TYR A 62 -2.51 5.24 2.87
C TYR A 62 -2.22 6.75 2.99
N GLN A 63 -3.14 7.52 3.56
CA GLN A 63 -2.95 8.96 3.76
C GLN A 63 -1.80 9.26 4.73
N GLN A 64 -1.63 8.45 5.77
CA GLN A 64 -0.51 8.57 6.71
C GLN A 64 0.82 8.32 6.01
N LEU A 65 0.93 7.23 5.23
CA LEU A 65 2.12 6.95 4.41
C LEU A 65 2.41 8.08 3.44
N ARG A 66 1.40 8.58 2.73
CA ARG A 66 1.60 9.69 1.78
C ARG A 66 2.14 10.95 2.45
N ARG A 67 1.69 11.26 3.67
CA ARG A 67 2.17 12.42 4.45
C ARG A 67 3.57 12.21 5.02
N SER A 68 4.01 10.97 5.23
CA SER A 68 5.36 10.69 5.76
C SER A 68 6.46 10.72 4.69
N ILE A 69 6.11 10.81 3.40
CA ILE A 69 7.08 10.86 2.30
C ILE A 69 7.77 12.22 2.30
N GLN A 70 9.09 12.22 2.43
CA GLN A 70 9.89 13.44 2.36
C GLN A 70 9.94 14.00 0.92
N PRO A 71 10.01 15.32 0.72
CA PRO A 71 10.03 15.92 -0.62
C PRO A 71 11.13 15.38 -1.54
N GLU A 72 12.31 15.12 -0.96
CA GLU A 72 13.50 14.61 -1.66
C GLU A 72 13.37 13.13 -2.08
N GLN A 73 12.41 12.41 -1.49
CA GLN A 73 12.30 10.97 -1.64
C GLN A 73 11.46 10.60 -2.88
N SER A 74 11.98 9.67 -3.68
CA SER A 74 11.20 8.97 -4.70
C SER A 74 10.60 7.71 -4.10
N VAL A 75 9.29 7.50 -4.29
CA VAL A 75 8.56 6.36 -3.69
C VAL A 75 7.68 5.69 -4.72
N ILE A 76 7.73 4.35 -4.76
CA ILE A 76 6.72 3.50 -5.38
C ILE A 76 5.85 2.95 -4.26
N LEU A 77 4.56 3.28 -4.26
CA LEU A 77 3.58 2.81 -3.30
C LEU A 77 2.66 1.77 -3.96
N VAL A 78 2.75 0.52 -3.53
CA VAL A 78 1.90 -0.57 -3.99
C VAL A 78 0.59 -0.54 -3.19
N CYS A 79 -0.53 -0.28 -3.86
CA CYS A 79 -1.84 -0.22 -3.23
C CYS A 79 -2.48 -1.62 -3.17
N SER A 80 -3.31 -1.85 -2.16
CA SER A 80 -4.09 -3.08 -1.97
C SER A 80 -4.92 -3.44 -3.20
N SER A 81 -5.24 -4.73 -3.38
CA SER A 81 -5.99 -5.23 -4.54
C SER A 81 -7.37 -4.58 -4.73
N GLY A 82 -8.07 -4.27 -3.63
CA GLY A 82 -9.38 -3.61 -3.62
C GLY A 82 -9.33 -2.10 -3.39
N PHE A 83 -8.19 -1.44 -3.64
CA PHE A 83 -8.03 -0.02 -3.27
C PHE A 83 -9.03 0.94 -3.94
N MET A 84 -9.63 0.56 -5.07
CA MET A 84 -10.58 1.37 -5.84
C MET A 84 -12.04 0.88 -5.73
N THR A 85 -12.31 -0.11 -4.89
CA THR A 85 -13.63 -0.77 -4.76
C THR A 85 -14.22 -0.52 -3.38
#